data_AF-A0A9E2Z983-F1
#
_entry.id   AF-A0A9E2Z983-F1
#
_cell.length_a   1.000
_cell.length_b   1.000
_cell.length_c   1.000
_cell.angle_alpha   90.00
_cell.angle_beta   90.00
_cell.angle_gamma   90.00
#
_symmetry.space_group_name_H-M   'P 1'
#
loop_
_entity.id
_entity.type
_entity.pdbx_description
1 polymer ?
#
loop_
_entity_poly.entity_id
_entity_poly.type
_entity_poly.pdbx_seq_one_letter_code
_entity_poly.pdbx_strand_id
1 'polypeptide(L)'
;VAILIGVIALSAFGVVSFAGGIGIRTHGDTVVSAAPVKPTQAPAAGALRFERLANPARTVARDDAGAVAATMTDGARTVVITGPPRRLREPKFTAAWIDTSSWVRLAPRPWHAGDENADWFTKWFAEARGDQSPDVFAVAMQYADGAPPAKDANGVRFQGDAAFGPVAAAGAGRLEQSDFDDYLGIGWSFPDGPKRRANPAHYGATDCSGFVRLVYGYRLGYSLLGGSSPGPGLPRRAYAIAKSGPGVQLIADTHTRATDYDLLQPGDLVFFEVEGSTDQLDHVGIYLGVDNEGHHRFMSSRERANGPTFGDLGGASVLDDGGFYSKAWRTARRI
;
A
#
# COMPACT_ATOMS: atom_id res chain seq x y z
N VAL A 1 -5.62 58.82 21.44
CA VAL A 1 -4.85 58.58 20.19
C VAL A 1 -4.88 57.09 19.91
N ALA A 2 -5.35 56.72 18.72
CA ALA A 2 -5.50 55.39 18.12
C ALA A 2 -6.56 54.43 18.71
N ILE A 3 -7.66 54.36 17.95
CA ILE A 3 -8.75 53.36 17.91
C ILE A 3 -8.24 52.10 17.17
N LEU A 4 -8.62 50.89 17.62
CA LEU A 4 -9.11 49.86 16.69
C LEU A 4 -10.03 48.83 17.37
N ILE A 5 -11.16 48.63 16.69
CA ILE A 5 -12.30 47.77 16.94
C ILE A 5 -12.10 46.44 16.17
N GLY A 6 -12.74 45.35 16.63
CA GLY A 6 -13.08 44.19 15.79
C GLY A 6 -12.99 42.86 16.54
N VAL A 7 -14.01 42.47 17.32
CA VAL A 7 -15.11 41.56 16.92
C VAL A 7 -14.62 40.27 16.25
N ILE A 8 -14.69 39.15 16.97
CA ILE A 8 -14.85 37.80 16.37
C ILE A 8 -16.11 37.19 16.96
N ALA A 9 -17.05 36.89 16.06
CA ALA A 9 -18.35 36.32 16.29
C ALA A 9 -18.29 34.81 16.56
N LEU A 10 -19.25 34.33 17.34
CA LEU A 10 -19.57 32.92 17.53
C LEU A 10 -19.97 32.25 16.22
N SER A 11 -19.53 31.01 16.03
CA SER A 11 -20.31 30.00 15.31
C SER A 11 -20.10 28.63 15.96
N ALA A 12 -21.20 28.14 16.52
CA ALA A 12 -21.35 26.85 17.14
C ALA A 12 -21.34 25.74 16.08
N PHE A 13 -20.64 24.64 16.36
CA PHE A 13 -20.93 23.34 15.76
C PHE A 13 -21.36 22.38 16.87
N GLY A 14 -22.62 21.98 16.80
CA GLY A 14 -23.24 21.05 17.74
C GLY A 14 -22.71 19.63 17.53
N VAL A 15 -22.20 19.04 18.60
CA VAL A 15 -21.95 17.60 18.72
C VAL A 15 -23.20 16.98 19.32
N VAL A 16 -23.90 16.15 18.54
CA VAL A 16 -24.97 15.30 19.06
C VAL A 16 -24.33 14.01 19.57
N SER A 17 -24.21 13.88 20.89
CA SER A 17 -23.87 12.64 21.57
C SER A 17 -25.13 11.81 21.77
N PHE A 18 -25.11 10.54 21.36
CA PHE A 18 -26.03 9.53 21.88
C PHE A 18 -25.26 8.58 22.80
N ALA A 19 -25.57 8.68 24.09
CA ALA A 19 -25.19 7.72 25.12
C ALA A 19 -26.27 6.63 25.21
N GLY A 20 -25.85 5.38 25.42
CA GLY A 20 -26.76 4.30 25.75
C GLY A 20 -26.05 2.97 26.03
N GLY A 21 -25.97 2.60 27.31
CA GLY A 21 -26.01 1.19 27.74
C GLY A 21 -24.68 0.56 28.18
N ILE A 22 -24.47 0.51 29.50
CA ILE A 22 -23.50 -0.35 30.20
C ILE A 22 -24.06 -1.78 30.28
N GLY A 23 -23.22 -2.79 29.98
CA GLY A 23 -23.48 -4.21 30.24
C GLY A 23 -22.17 -5.00 30.35
N ILE A 24 -22.00 -5.75 31.43
CA ILE A 24 -20.76 -6.43 31.87
C ILE A 24 -20.68 -7.89 31.35
N ARG A 25 -19.48 -8.27 30.85
CA ARG A 25 -18.79 -9.59 30.71
C ARG A 25 -19.53 -10.82 30.12
N THR A 26 -18.88 -11.49 29.15
CA THR A 26 -18.22 -12.82 29.31
C THR A 26 -17.32 -13.14 28.11
N HIS A 27 -16.20 -13.84 28.36
CA HIS A 27 -15.28 -14.41 27.36
C HIS A 27 -15.97 -15.49 26.49
N GLY A 28 -15.69 -15.50 25.19
CA GLY A 28 -16.02 -16.61 24.28
C GLY A 28 -15.96 -16.20 22.80
N ASP A 29 -14.98 -16.76 22.09
CA ASP A 29 -14.87 -16.98 20.64
C ASP A 29 -15.60 -16.02 19.68
N THR A 30 -14.85 -15.07 19.11
CA THR A 30 -15.37 -14.14 18.09
C THR A 30 -14.98 -14.58 16.68
N VAL A 31 -15.93 -15.21 16.01
CA VAL A 31 -16.01 -15.22 14.54
C VAL A 31 -16.21 -13.77 14.07
N VAL A 32 -15.42 -13.32 13.10
CA VAL A 32 -15.52 -11.98 12.50
C VAL A 32 -16.92 -11.83 11.86
N SER A 33 -17.80 -11.06 12.50
CA SER A 33 -19.10 -10.67 11.95
C SER A 33 -19.07 -9.17 11.64
N ALA A 34 -19.19 -8.84 10.34
CA ALA A 34 -19.28 -7.46 9.88
C ALA A 34 -20.66 -6.90 10.24
N ALA A 35 -20.71 -5.88 11.09
CA ALA A 35 -21.93 -5.09 11.28
C ALA A 35 -22.25 -4.31 9.99
N PRO A 36 -23.50 -4.31 9.51
CA PRO A 36 -23.85 -3.64 8.27
C PRO A 36 -23.86 -2.12 8.50
N VAL A 37 -22.82 -1.44 8.01
CA VAL A 37 -22.89 -0.02 7.70
C VAL A 37 -23.87 0.13 6.54
N LYS A 38 -24.84 1.06 6.64
CA LYS A 38 -25.75 1.37 5.53
C LYS A 38 -24.91 1.61 4.26
N PRO A 39 -25.09 0.82 3.19
CA PRO A 39 -24.33 1.03 1.98
C PRO A 39 -24.82 2.32 1.33
N THR A 40 -23.97 3.35 1.32
CA THR A 40 -24.07 4.37 0.26
C THR A 40 -23.74 3.61 -1.03
N GLN A 41 -24.76 3.37 -1.86
CA GLN A 41 -24.58 2.75 -3.16
C GLN A 41 -23.48 3.48 -3.92
N ALA A 42 -22.58 2.72 -4.54
CA ALA A 42 -21.72 3.25 -5.59
C ALA A 42 -22.62 3.97 -6.62
N PRO A 43 -22.27 5.20 -7.05
CA PRO A 43 -23.07 5.92 -8.03
C PRO A 43 -23.37 5.04 -9.25
N ALA A 44 -24.61 5.07 -9.71
CA ALA A 44 -24.97 4.50 -11.02
C ALA A 44 -24.04 5.05 -12.10
N ALA A 45 -23.79 4.27 -13.16
CA ALA A 45 -22.89 4.64 -14.25
C ALA A 45 -23.42 5.82 -15.07
N GLY A 46 -23.34 7.03 -14.51
CA GLY A 46 -23.37 8.28 -15.24
C GLY A 46 -22.16 8.40 -16.16
N ALA A 47 -22.23 9.32 -17.12
CA ALA A 47 -21.12 9.55 -18.03
C ALA A 47 -19.91 10.07 -17.23
N LEU A 48 -18.74 9.43 -17.38
CA LEU A 48 -17.55 9.89 -16.69
C LEU A 48 -16.93 11.06 -17.44
N ARG A 49 -16.61 12.13 -16.70
CA ARG A 49 -15.76 13.22 -17.19
C ARG A 49 -14.31 12.94 -16.84
N PHE A 50 -13.44 12.97 -17.83
CA PHE A 50 -12.00 12.82 -17.63
C PHE A 50 -11.33 14.20 -17.60
N GLU A 51 -10.57 14.47 -16.55
CA GLU A 51 -9.88 15.74 -16.32
C GLU A 51 -8.38 15.51 -16.20
N ARG A 52 -7.59 16.30 -16.92
CA ARG A 52 -6.13 16.26 -16.85
C ARG A 52 -5.62 17.20 -15.77
N LEU A 53 -4.77 16.66 -14.91
CA LEU A 53 -4.04 17.39 -13.88
C LEU A 53 -2.53 17.18 -14.06
N ALA A 54 -1.74 18.14 -13.56
CA ALA A 54 -0.29 18.09 -13.55
C ALA A 54 0.26 17.84 -12.14
N ASN A 55 1.55 17.50 -12.05
CA ASN A 55 2.30 17.28 -10.81
C ASN A 55 1.68 16.24 -9.85
N PRO A 56 1.79 14.93 -10.15
CA PRO A 56 2.26 14.35 -11.42
C PRO A 56 1.18 14.45 -12.51
N ALA A 57 1.61 14.30 -13.77
CA ALA A 57 0.70 14.21 -14.92
C ALA A 57 -0.26 13.01 -14.73
N ARG A 58 -1.56 13.30 -14.66
CA ARG A 58 -2.59 12.30 -14.34
C ARG A 58 -3.96 12.67 -14.93
N THR A 59 -4.78 11.66 -15.12
CA THR A 59 -6.20 11.79 -15.48
C THR A 59 -7.05 11.42 -14.28
N VAL A 60 -8.00 12.29 -13.93
CA VAL A 60 -9.02 12.05 -12.90
C VAL A 60 -10.35 11.82 -13.60
N ALA A 61 -10.94 10.64 -13.40
CA ALA A 61 -12.31 10.36 -13.82
C ALA A 61 -13.27 10.84 -12.73
N ARG A 62 -14.26 11.66 -13.11
CA ARG A 62 -15.31 12.16 -12.21
C ARG A 62 -16.69 11.71 -12.68
N ASP A 63 -17.58 11.45 -11.74
CA ASP A 63 -18.99 11.22 -12.03
C ASP A 63 -19.75 12.53 -12.28
N ASP A 64 -21.04 12.42 -12.59
CA ASP A 64 -21.93 13.55 -12.85
C ASP A 64 -22.07 14.50 -11.65
N ALA A 65 -21.82 14.01 -10.42
CA ALA A 65 -21.82 14.82 -9.20
C ALA A 65 -20.46 15.50 -8.95
N GLY A 66 -19.47 15.27 -9.81
CA GLY A 66 -18.11 15.78 -9.69
C GLY A 66 -17.21 14.99 -8.72
N ALA A 67 -17.72 13.91 -8.12
CA ALA A 67 -16.95 13.07 -7.22
C ALA A 67 -15.89 12.27 -8.02
N VAL A 68 -14.72 12.06 -7.41
CA VAL A 68 -13.65 11.30 -8.04
C VAL A 68 -14.04 9.82 -8.09
N ALA A 69 -14.18 9.27 -9.29
CA ALA A 69 -14.41 7.86 -9.52
C ALA A 69 -13.10 7.07 -9.65
N ALA A 70 -12.08 7.66 -10.27
CA ALA A 70 -10.74 7.08 -10.32
C ALA A 70 -9.65 8.12 -10.61
N THR A 71 -8.40 7.77 -10.29
CA THR A 71 -7.21 8.51 -10.72
C THR A 71 -6.21 7.58 -11.37
N MET A 72 -5.78 7.95 -12.59
CA MET A 72 -4.78 7.25 -13.38
C MET A 72 -3.59 8.17 -13.59
N THR A 73 -2.37 7.71 -13.29
CA THR A 73 -1.15 8.52 -13.41
C THR A 73 -0.33 8.08 -14.61
N ASP A 74 0.16 9.02 -15.40
CA ASP A 74 0.91 8.70 -16.61
C ASP A 74 2.16 7.88 -16.27
N GLY A 75 2.39 6.83 -17.06
CA GLY A 75 3.48 5.88 -16.86
C GLY A 75 3.22 4.81 -15.80
N ALA A 76 2.21 4.98 -14.93
CA ALA A 76 1.87 4.02 -13.89
C ALA A 76 0.80 3.01 -14.32
N ARG A 77 0.82 1.82 -13.73
CA ARG A 77 -0.22 0.79 -13.85
C ARG A 77 -1.19 0.81 -12.68
N THR A 78 -0.80 1.28 -11.51
CA THR A 78 -1.70 1.45 -10.37
C THR A 78 -2.73 2.52 -10.68
N VAL A 79 -4.00 2.16 -10.54
CA VAL A 79 -5.14 3.04 -10.66
C VAL A 79 -5.88 3.01 -9.33
N VAL A 80 -6.09 4.18 -8.75
CA VAL A 80 -6.90 4.32 -7.54
C VAL A 80 -8.35 4.51 -7.98
N ILE A 81 -9.20 3.54 -7.66
CA ILE A 81 -10.63 3.57 -7.92
C ILE A 81 -11.36 3.88 -6.60
N THR A 82 -12.34 4.77 -6.66
CA THR A 82 -13.25 4.99 -5.53
C THR A 82 -14.27 3.87 -5.51
N GLY A 83 -14.25 3.06 -4.45
CA GLY A 83 -15.17 1.94 -4.25
C GLY A 83 -15.81 1.97 -2.87
N PRO A 84 -16.44 0.85 -2.45
CA PRO A 84 -17.07 0.75 -1.14
C PRO A 84 -16.08 1.09 0.00
N PRO A 85 -16.51 1.90 1.00
CA PRO A 85 -15.65 2.25 2.12
C PRO A 85 -15.34 1.00 2.96
N ARG A 86 -14.12 0.95 3.49
CA ARG A 86 -13.64 -0.13 4.37
C ARG A 86 -12.64 0.41 5.37
N ARG A 87 -12.39 -0.40 6.39
CA ARG A 87 -11.43 -0.11 7.46
C ARG A 87 -10.31 -1.14 7.47
N LEU A 88 -9.06 -0.68 7.49
CA LEU A 88 -7.88 -1.53 7.70
C LEU A 88 -7.48 -1.49 9.18
N ARG A 89 -7.25 -2.66 9.80
CA ARG A 89 -6.87 -2.79 11.22
C ARG A 89 -5.78 -3.84 11.42
N GLU A 90 -4.87 -3.55 12.35
CA GLU A 90 -3.81 -4.45 12.81
C GLU A 90 -3.59 -4.24 14.32
N PRO A 91 -4.54 -4.69 15.16
CA PRO A 91 -4.61 -4.30 16.58
C PRO A 91 -3.43 -4.82 17.43
N LYS A 92 -2.63 -5.75 16.91
CA LYS A 92 -1.48 -6.30 17.64
C LYS A 92 -0.36 -5.28 17.82
N PHE A 93 -0.11 -4.45 16.80
CA PHE A 93 1.05 -3.57 16.77
C PHE A 93 0.69 -2.08 16.71
N THR A 94 -0.59 -1.73 16.56
CA THR A 94 -1.05 -0.34 16.68
C THR A 94 -2.54 -0.26 17.04
N ALA A 95 -2.93 0.83 17.68
CA ALA A 95 -4.34 1.18 17.86
C ALA A 95 -4.91 1.93 16.65
N ALA A 96 -4.05 2.44 15.76
CA ALA A 96 -4.46 3.18 14.58
C ALA A 96 -5.18 2.28 13.55
N TRP A 97 -6.07 2.88 12.79
CA TRP A 97 -6.77 2.28 11.66
C TRP A 97 -6.90 3.27 10.52
N ILE A 98 -7.08 2.76 9.31
CA ILE A 98 -7.30 3.57 8.12
C ILE A 98 -8.72 3.32 7.63
N ASP A 99 -9.53 4.39 7.56
CA ASP A 99 -10.80 4.38 6.85
C ASP A 99 -10.57 4.86 5.42
N THR A 100 -10.89 4.03 4.43
CA THR A 100 -10.59 4.32 3.03
C THR A 100 -11.68 3.81 2.09
N SER A 101 -11.95 4.59 1.06
CA SER A 101 -12.72 4.18 -0.13
C SER A 101 -11.81 3.93 -1.34
N SER A 102 -10.49 3.95 -1.14
CA SER A 102 -9.51 3.68 -2.19
C SER A 102 -9.36 2.18 -2.42
N TRP A 103 -9.59 1.78 -3.67
CA TRP A 103 -9.35 0.45 -4.19
C TRP A 103 -8.26 0.55 -5.25
N VAL A 104 -7.08 0.01 -4.96
CA VAL A 104 -5.92 0.14 -5.85
C VAL A 104 -5.85 -1.08 -6.76
N ARG A 105 -6.09 -0.86 -8.04
CA ARG A 105 -6.09 -1.90 -9.08
C ARG A 105 -4.87 -1.75 -9.98
N LEU A 106 -4.47 -2.86 -10.60
CA LEU A 106 -3.39 -2.87 -11.58
C LEU A 106 -3.97 -2.91 -13.00
N ALA A 107 -3.75 -1.86 -13.77
CA ALA A 107 -4.05 -1.83 -15.20
C ALA A 107 -3.15 -2.83 -15.94
N PRO A 108 -3.61 -3.40 -17.08
CA PRO A 108 -2.83 -4.36 -17.87
C PRO A 108 -1.53 -3.75 -18.45
N ARG A 109 -1.49 -2.42 -18.61
CA ARG A 109 -0.34 -1.68 -19.13
C ARG A 109 -0.28 -0.28 -18.52
N PRO A 110 0.88 0.41 -18.59
CA PRO A 110 1.00 1.79 -18.13
C PRO A 110 -0.02 2.71 -18.78
N TRP A 111 -0.61 3.58 -17.97
CA TRP A 111 -1.55 4.61 -18.41
C TRP A 111 -0.84 5.75 -19.15
N HIS A 112 -1.47 6.29 -20.19
CA HIS A 112 -1.06 7.52 -20.85
C HIS A 112 -2.28 8.42 -21.12
N ALA A 113 -2.05 9.73 -21.21
CA ALA A 113 -3.11 10.66 -21.62
C ALA A 113 -3.73 10.24 -22.95
N GLY A 114 -5.07 10.21 -23.02
CA GLY A 114 -5.83 9.75 -24.18
C GLY A 114 -6.24 8.29 -24.11
N ASP A 115 -5.65 7.47 -23.23
CA ASP A 115 -6.07 6.08 -23.02
C ASP A 115 -7.51 5.98 -22.49
N GLU A 116 -8.12 7.07 -21.98
CA GLU A 116 -9.54 7.10 -21.61
C GLU A 116 -10.48 6.75 -22.78
N ASN A 117 -10.01 6.93 -24.02
CA ASN A 117 -10.74 6.61 -25.24
C ASN A 117 -10.30 5.28 -25.86
N ALA A 118 -9.31 4.60 -25.29
CA ALA A 118 -8.76 3.38 -25.85
C ALA A 118 -9.56 2.15 -25.42
N ASP A 119 -9.83 1.24 -26.37
CA ASP A 119 -10.64 0.04 -26.14
C ASP A 119 -10.16 -0.82 -24.96
N TRP A 120 -8.84 -0.94 -24.80
CA TRP A 120 -8.26 -1.73 -23.71
C TRP A 120 -8.67 -1.16 -22.34
N PHE A 121 -8.70 0.16 -22.21
CA PHE A 121 -8.95 0.82 -20.94
C PHE A 121 -10.44 0.90 -20.66
N THR A 122 -11.25 1.27 -21.64
CA THR A 122 -12.71 1.35 -21.46
C THR A 122 -13.27 0.01 -21.00
N LYS A 123 -12.82 -1.09 -21.62
CA LYS A 123 -13.15 -2.45 -21.18
C LYS A 123 -12.62 -2.77 -19.78
N TRP A 124 -11.30 -2.62 -19.58
CA TRP A 124 -10.68 -2.97 -18.30
C TRP A 124 -11.26 -2.15 -17.14
N PHE A 125 -11.49 -0.86 -17.32
CA PHE A 125 -11.94 0.05 -16.28
C PHE A 125 -13.40 -0.20 -15.89
N ALA A 126 -14.26 -0.56 -16.86
CA ALA A 126 -15.62 -1.00 -16.57
C ALA A 126 -15.63 -2.26 -15.68
N GLU A 127 -14.78 -3.24 -16.00
CA GLU A 127 -14.60 -4.46 -15.17
C GLU A 127 -14.02 -4.12 -13.80
N ALA A 128 -12.94 -3.34 -13.74
CA ALA A 128 -12.21 -3.00 -12.52
C ALA A 128 -13.06 -2.21 -11.50
N ARG A 129 -14.01 -1.38 -11.96
CA ARG A 129 -14.96 -0.66 -11.10
C ARG A 129 -15.98 -1.58 -10.42
N GLY A 130 -16.31 -2.71 -11.05
CA GLY A 130 -17.22 -3.72 -10.50
C GLY A 130 -16.51 -4.86 -9.78
N ASP A 131 -15.17 -4.94 -9.89
CA ASP A 131 -14.39 -6.03 -9.36
C ASP A 131 -14.37 -6.03 -7.82
N GLN A 132 -14.81 -7.14 -7.23
CA GLN A 132 -14.83 -7.39 -5.79
C GLN A 132 -13.65 -8.25 -5.32
N SER A 133 -12.76 -8.67 -6.22
CA SER A 133 -11.55 -9.40 -5.88
C SER A 133 -10.65 -8.56 -4.95
N PRO A 134 -9.76 -9.18 -4.16
CA PRO A 134 -8.79 -8.46 -3.35
C PRO A 134 -7.95 -7.47 -4.18
N ASP A 135 -7.94 -6.21 -3.79
CA ASP A 135 -7.05 -5.18 -4.36
C ASP A 135 -5.71 -5.15 -3.61
N VAL A 136 -4.81 -4.19 -3.93
CA VAL A 136 -3.48 -4.11 -3.27
C VAL A 136 -3.56 -4.18 -1.76
N PHE A 137 -4.48 -3.44 -1.11
CA PHE A 137 -4.55 -3.42 0.35
C PHE A 137 -5.11 -4.71 0.92
N ALA A 138 -6.15 -5.28 0.30
CA ALA A 138 -6.67 -6.57 0.73
C ALA A 138 -5.62 -7.68 0.56
N VAL A 139 -4.85 -7.67 -0.52
CA VAL A 139 -3.74 -8.62 -0.73
C VAL A 139 -2.60 -8.39 0.27
N ALA A 140 -2.21 -7.15 0.53
CA ALA A 140 -1.18 -6.82 1.51
C ALA A 140 -1.53 -7.34 2.92
N MET A 141 -2.79 -7.15 3.35
CA MET A 141 -3.28 -7.61 4.65
C MET A 141 -3.34 -9.14 4.80
N GLN A 142 -3.33 -9.90 3.70
CA GLN A 142 -3.31 -11.36 3.74
C GLN A 142 -1.96 -11.94 4.21
N TYR A 143 -0.95 -11.10 4.44
CA TYR A 143 0.38 -11.50 4.91
C TYR A 143 0.74 -10.91 6.27
N ALA A 144 -0.15 -10.13 6.88
CA ALA A 144 0.03 -9.60 8.22
C ALA A 144 0.03 -10.72 9.28
N ASP A 145 0.47 -10.37 10.49
CA ASP A 145 0.49 -11.28 11.63
C ASP A 145 -0.87 -11.96 11.85
N GLY A 146 -0.85 -13.28 12.00
CA GLY A 146 -2.06 -14.09 12.22
C GLY A 146 -2.98 -14.22 11.01
N ALA A 147 -2.61 -13.72 9.82
CA ALA A 147 -3.42 -13.88 8.62
C ALA A 147 -3.61 -15.38 8.28
N PRO A 148 -4.85 -15.82 7.99
CA PRO A 148 -5.14 -17.24 7.81
C PRO A 148 -4.46 -17.78 6.54
N PRO A 149 -3.80 -18.94 6.61
CA PRO A 149 -3.16 -19.52 5.44
C PRO A 149 -4.22 -20.03 4.46
N ALA A 150 -3.93 -19.92 3.16
CA ALA A 150 -4.62 -20.70 2.15
C ALA A 150 -3.65 -21.23 1.10
N LYS A 151 -4.08 -22.33 0.47
CA LYS A 151 -3.33 -23.03 -0.56
C LYS A 151 -4.11 -23.02 -1.87
N ASP A 152 -3.38 -22.99 -2.98
CA ASP A 152 -3.97 -23.15 -4.31
C ASP A 152 -4.27 -24.64 -4.58
N ALA A 153 -4.78 -24.93 -5.79
CA ALA A 153 -5.09 -26.29 -6.21
C ALA A 153 -3.86 -27.23 -6.26
N ASN A 154 -2.64 -26.68 -6.32
CA ASN A 154 -1.38 -27.42 -6.32
C ASN A 154 -0.78 -27.57 -4.91
N GLY A 155 -1.48 -27.08 -3.87
CA GLY A 155 -1.01 -27.11 -2.49
C GLY A 155 0.02 -26.02 -2.15
N VAL A 156 0.27 -25.05 -3.05
CA VAL A 156 1.16 -23.92 -2.81
C VAL A 156 0.48 -22.94 -1.88
N ARG A 157 1.15 -22.62 -0.77
CA ARG A 157 0.68 -21.58 0.16
C ARG A 157 0.82 -20.22 -0.52
N PHE A 158 -0.28 -19.62 -0.94
CA PHE A 158 -0.25 -18.32 -1.62
C PHE A 158 -0.63 -17.14 -0.72
N GLN A 159 -1.20 -17.38 0.46
CA GLN A 159 -1.54 -16.37 1.48
C GLN A 159 -1.38 -16.89 2.91
N GLY A 160 -1.36 -15.98 3.89
CA GLY A 160 -1.20 -16.21 5.33
C GLY A 160 -0.01 -15.46 5.93
N ASP A 161 0.10 -15.45 7.25
CA ASP A 161 1.15 -14.79 8.05
C ASP A 161 2.59 -14.99 7.52
N ALA A 162 3.22 -13.91 7.06
CA ALA A 162 4.58 -13.96 6.53
C ALA A 162 5.61 -13.51 7.57
N ALA A 163 6.65 -14.32 7.76
CA ALA A 163 7.82 -13.90 8.54
C ALA A 163 8.69 -12.90 7.76
N PHE A 164 9.59 -12.18 8.43
CA PHE A 164 10.60 -11.37 7.73
C PHE A 164 11.71 -12.25 7.13
N GLY A 165 12.17 -13.22 7.93
CA GLY A 165 13.24 -14.14 7.58
C GLY A 165 13.59 -15.05 8.75
N PRO A 166 14.45 -16.06 8.53
CA PRO A 166 14.93 -16.94 9.61
C PRO A 166 15.73 -16.15 10.64
N VAL A 167 15.74 -16.62 11.88
CA VAL A 167 16.57 -16.05 12.94
C VAL A 167 18.05 -16.32 12.61
N ALA A 168 18.88 -15.29 12.69
CA ALA A 168 20.32 -15.42 12.49
C ALA A 168 20.93 -16.40 13.50
N ALA A 169 21.94 -17.18 13.11
CA ALA A 169 22.53 -18.22 13.95
C ALA A 169 23.08 -17.69 15.30
N ALA A 170 23.50 -16.43 15.35
CA ALA A 170 23.99 -15.77 16.56
C ALA A 170 22.86 -15.10 17.40
N GLY A 171 21.60 -15.24 17.01
CA GLY A 171 20.46 -14.58 17.66
C GLY A 171 20.39 -13.07 17.46
N ALA A 172 21.28 -12.49 16.65
CA ALA A 172 21.46 -11.06 16.46
C ALA A 172 20.32 -10.36 15.70
N GLY A 173 19.31 -11.11 15.24
CA GLY A 173 18.26 -10.58 14.38
C GLY A 173 17.67 -11.64 13.47
N ARG A 174 17.01 -11.20 12.39
CA ARG A 174 16.54 -12.06 11.30
C ARG A 174 17.28 -11.74 10.01
N LEU A 175 17.50 -12.77 9.20
CA LEU A 175 18.19 -12.64 7.93
C LEU A 175 17.25 -12.03 6.87
N GLU A 176 17.71 -10.98 6.21
CA GLU A 176 17.08 -10.45 5.00
C GLU A 176 17.18 -11.44 3.83
N GLN A 177 16.77 -11.00 2.62
CA GLN A 177 16.89 -11.71 1.34
C GLN A 177 15.75 -12.69 1.01
N SER A 178 14.71 -12.75 1.85
CA SER A 178 13.47 -13.48 1.57
C SER A 178 12.66 -12.77 0.46
N ASP A 179 12.43 -13.42 -0.68
CA ASP A 179 11.58 -12.88 -1.76
C ASP A 179 10.23 -13.63 -1.85
N PHE A 180 9.37 -13.27 -2.80
CA PHE A 180 8.05 -13.91 -2.98
C PHE A 180 8.15 -15.42 -3.24
N ASP A 181 9.17 -15.88 -3.98
CA ASP A 181 9.36 -17.30 -4.31
C ASP A 181 9.74 -18.10 -3.06
N ASP A 182 10.51 -17.50 -2.15
CA ASP A 182 10.84 -18.06 -0.83
C ASP A 182 9.58 -18.22 0.02
N TYR A 183 8.74 -17.18 0.12
CA TYR A 183 7.45 -17.26 0.85
C TYR A 183 6.58 -18.43 0.36
N LEU A 184 6.45 -18.57 -0.97
CA LEU A 184 5.62 -19.58 -1.62
C LEU A 184 6.25 -20.98 -1.59
N GLY A 185 7.58 -21.08 -1.48
CA GLY A 185 8.33 -22.33 -1.60
C GLY A 185 8.38 -22.87 -3.04
N ILE A 186 8.39 -22.00 -4.05
CA ILE A 186 8.35 -22.39 -5.47
C ILE A 186 9.64 -22.02 -6.21
N GLY A 187 9.91 -22.70 -7.32
CA GLY A 187 10.92 -22.21 -8.28
C GLY A 187 10.29 -21.20 -9.24
N TRP A 188 11.03 -20.14 -9.58
CA TRP A 188 10.54 -19.08 -10.46
C TRP A 188 11.52 -18.78 -11.60
N SER A 189 11.00 -18.55 -12.80
CA SER A 189 11.78 -18.13 -13.96
C SER A 189 11.56 -16.65 -14.23
N PHE A 190 12.60 -15.84 -14.06
CA PHE A 190 12.52 -14.42 -14.36
C PHE A 190 12.75 -14.14 -15.85
N PRO A 191 12.11 -13.10 -16.43
CA PRO A 191 12.33 -12.74 -17.83
C PRO A 191 13.77 -12.30 -18.14
N ASP A 192 14.49 -11.75 -17.16
CA ASP A 192 15.83 -11.17 -17.27
C ASP A 192 16.94 -12.07 -16.72
N GLY A 193 16.65 -13.32 -16.35
CA GLY A 193 17.61 -14.11 -15.60
C GLY A 193 17.33 -15.60 -15.51
N PRO A 194 18.23 -16.34 -14.82
CA PRO A 194 18.09 -17.76 -14.64
C PRO A 194 16.90 -18.09 -13.75
N LYS A 195 16.43 -19.34 -13.84
CA LYS A 195 15.45 -19.88 -12.90
C LYS A 195 16.03 -19.86 -11.48
N ARG A 196 15.34 -19.20 -10.55
CA ARG A 196 15.62 -19.19 -9.11
C ARG A 196 14.88 -20.34 -8.43
N ARG A 197 15.49 -20.89 -7.39
CA ARG A 197 14.85 -21.85 -6.48
C ARG A 197 14.63 -21.15 -5.14
N ALA A 198 13.44 -21.33 -4.56
CA ALA A 198 13.19 -20.94 -3.18
C ALA A 198 14.24 -21.56 -2.24
N ASN A 199 14.69 -20.77 -1.26
CA ASN A 199 15.49 -21.23 -0.15
C ASN A 199 14.56 -21.81 0.93
N PRO A 200 14.63 -23.12 1.25
CA PRO A 200 13.76 -23.73 2.25
C PRO A 200 13.86 -23.10 3.64
N ALA A 201 15.00 -22.51 4.00
CA ALA A 201 15.18 -21.81 5.28
C ALA A 201 14.37 -20.50 5.38
N HIS A 202 13.91 -19.97 4.24
CA HIS A 202 13.10 -18.76 4.14
C HIS A 202 11.64 -19.07 3.77
N TYR A 203 11.20 -20.33 3.89
CA TYR A 203 9.83 -20.70 3.58
C TYR A 203 8.83 -19.91 4.43
N GLY A 204 7.83 -19.30 3.77
CA GLY A 204 6.85 -18.44 4.43
C GLY A 204 7.40 -17.09 4.90
N ALA A 205 8.59 -16.67 4.45
CA ALA A 205 9.18 -15.38 4.78
C ALA A 205 9.28 -14.45 3.57
N THR A 206 9.23 -13.14 3.82
CA THR A 206 9.41 -12.10 2.81
C THR A 206 10.00 -10.84 3.44
N ASP A 207 11.07 -10.30 2.85
CA ASP A 207 11.66 -9.02 3.28
C ASP A 207 10.86 -7.83 2.74
N CYS A 208 11.28 -6.59 3.03
CA CYS A 208 10.54 -5.38 2.65
C CYS A 208 10.22 -5.33 1.15
N SER A 209 11.21 -5.57 0.30
CA SER A 209 11.07 -5.58 -1.16
C SER A 209 10.44 -6.87 -1.68
N GLY A 210 10.70 -8.01 -1.03
CA GLY A 210 10.03 -9.28 -1.30
C GLY A 210 8.52 -9.17 -1.10
N PHE A 211 8.08 -8.45 -0.06
CA PHE A 211 6.67 -8.23 0.25
C PHE A 211 5.99 -7.43 -0.87
N VAL A 212 6.61 -6.34 -1.31
CA VAL A 212 6.12 -5.54 -2.45
C VAL A 212 6.03 -6.41 -3.72
N ARG A 213 7.04 -7.24 -3.99
CA ARG A 213 7.06 -8.15 -5.15
C ARG A 213 6.04 -9.28 -5.04
N LEU A 214 5.75 -9.75 -3.83
CA LEU A 214 4.69 -10.72 -3.57
C LEU A 214 3.32 -10.09 -3.85
N VAL A 215 3.04 -8.90 -3.32
CA VAL A 215 1.77 -8.20 -3.46
C VAL A 215 1.55 -7.74 -4.91
N TYR A 216 2.41 -6.89 -5.46
CA TYR A 216 2.19 -6.35 -6.80
C TYR A 216 2.54 -7.37 -7.88
N GLY A 217 3.64 -8.11 -7.71
CA GLY A 217 4.14 -9.02 -8.73
C GLY A 217 3.37 -10.31 -8.81
N TYR A 218 3.65 -11.24 -7.88
CA TYR A 218 3.08 -12.59 -7.94
C TYR A 218 1.55 -12.58 -7.79
N ARG A 219 1.01 -11.81 -6.84
CA ARG A 219 -0.43 -11.83 -6.54
C ARG A 219 -1.27 -10.97 -7.49
N LEU A 220 -0.73 -9.85 -8.00
CA LEU A 220 -1.49 -8.90 -8.83
C LEU A 220 -1.00 -8.81 -10.28
N GLY A 221 0.05 -9.53 -10.66
CA GLY A 221 0.49 -9.65 -12.06
C GLY A 221 1.38 -8.51 -12.56
N TYR A 222 2.12 -7.85 -11.68
CA TYR A 222 3.21 -6.96 -12.10
C TYR A 222 4.42 -7.80 -12.55
N SER A 223 5.04 -7.44 -13.67
CA SER A 223 6.28 -8.09 -14.12
C SER A 223 7.37 -7.98 -13.05
N LEU A 224 8.11 -9.06 -12.81
CA LEU A 224 9.20 -9.13 -11.83
C LEU A 224 10.52 -9.40 -12.53
N LEU A 225 11.58 -8.72 -12.08
CA LEU A 225 12.96 -8.96 -12.49
C LEU A 225 13.68 -9.79 -11.42
N GLY A 226 14.62 -10.63 -11.85
CA GLY A 226 15.44 -11.45 -10.95
C GLY A 226 16.56 -10.64 -10.29
N GLY A 227 17.04 -9.58 -10.95
CA GLY A 227 18.14 -8.75 -10.50
C GLY A 227 17.76 -7.33 -10.06
N SER A 228 18.77 -6.48 -9.94
CA SER A 228 18.65 -5.04 -9.66
C SER A 228 18.84 -4.16 -10.89
N SER A 229 18.97 -4.77 -12.08
CA SER A 229 19.15 -4.04 -13.33
C SER A 229 17.83 -3.35 -13.74
N PRO A 230 17.90 -2.18 -14.40
CA PRO A 230 16.72 -1.55 -14.99
C PRO A 230 16.00 -2.47 -15.99
N GLY A 231 14.67 -2.39 -16.05
CA GLY A 231 13.87 -3.17 -16.97
C GLY A 231 12.36 -2.92 -16.79
N PRO A 232 11.50 -3.62 -17.55
CA PRO A 232 10.05 -3.38 -17.54
C PRO A 232 9.32 -3.94 -16.30
N GLY A 233 10.01 -4.59 -15.38
CA GLY A 233 9.44 -5.18 -14.17
C GLY A 233 10.03 -4.61 -12.89
N LEU A 234 9.47 -4.99 -11.75
CA LEU A 234 9.99 -4.61 -10.43
C LEU A 234 11.33 -5.30 -10.18
N PRO A 235 12.43 -4.54 -9.93
CA PRO A 235 13.70 -5.08 -9.48
C PRO A 235 13.59 -5.79 -8.12
N ARG A 236 14.62 -6.56 -7.75
CA ARG A 236 14.64 -7.30 -6.48
C ARG A 236 14.84 -6.41 -5.25
N ARG A 237 15.67 -5.38 -5.34
CA ARG A 237 16.15 -4.59 -4.19
C ARG A 237 15.41 -3.25 -4.10
N ALA A 238 15.16 -2.76 -2.88
CA ALA A 238 14.48 -1.49 -2.62
C ALA A 238 15.11 -0.31 -3.39
N TYR A 239 16.42 -0.09 -3.28
CA TYR A 239 17.12 0.97 -4.04
C TYR A 239 16.90 0.88 -5.56
N ALA A 240 16.85 -0.33 -6.11
CA ALA A 240 16.70 -0.53 -7.55
C ALA A 240 15.27 -0.26 -8.00
N ILE A 241 14.27 -0.62 -7.18
CA ILE A 241 12.87 -0.26 -7.41
C ILE A 241 12.72 1.28 -7.38
N ALA A 242 13.32 1.95 -6.40
CA ALA A 242 13.26 3.42 -6.31
C ALA A 242 13.88 4.09 -7.55
N LYS A 243 15.14 3.74 -7.85
CA LYS A 243 15.96 4.37 -8.89
C LYS A 243 15.47 4.08 -10.31
N SER A 244 15.12 2.83 -10.60
CA SER A 244 14.88 2.37 -11.98
C SER A 244 13.69 1.43 -12.12
N GLY A 245 12.83 1.34 -11.10
CA GLY A 245 11.58 0.62 -11.21
C GLY A 245 10.65 1.25 -12.26
N PRO A 246 9.62 0.50 -12.69
CA PRO A 246 8.61 0.99 -13.62
C PRO A 246 7.78 2.13 -13.00
N GLY A 247 6.91 2.77 -13.80
CA GLY A 247 6.09 3.85 -13.31
C GLY A 247 6.78 5.21 -13.27
N VAL A 248 6.29 6.08 -12.40
CA VAL A 248 6.75 7.46 -12.25
C VAL A 248 7.36 7.70 -10.87
N GLN A 249 8.53 8.35 -10.83
CA GLN A 249 9.08 8.87 -9.59
C GLN A 249 8.29 10.13 -9.20
N LEU A 250 7.63 10.07 -8.03
CA LEU A 250 6.79 11.17 -7.54
C LEU A 250 7.61 12.21 -6.79
N ILE A 251 8.50 11.72 -5.94
CA ILE A 251 9.35 12.53 -5.07
C ILE A 251 10.78 12.13 -5.40
N ALA A 252 11.63 13.08 -5.77
CA ALA A 252 13.03 12.80 -6.05
C ALA A 252 13.78 12.47 -4.75
N ASP A 253 14.68 11.49 -4.80
CA ASP A 253 15.62 11.26 -3.70
C ASP A 253 16.67 12.38 -3.71
N THR A 254 16.59 13.27 -2.72
CA THR A 254 17.53 14.38 -2.53
C THR A 254 18.51 14.11 -1.39
N HIS A 255 18.57 12.88 -0.88
CA HIS A 255 19.31 12.51 0.33
C HIS A 255 18.90 13.31 1.57
N THR A 256 17.68 13.84 1.56
CA THR A 256 17.06 14.53 2.70
C THR A 256 15.68 13.96 2.96
N ARG A 257 15.15 14.21 4.16
CA ARG A 257 13.78 13.79 4.51
C ARG A 257 12.78 14.39 3.53
N ALA A 258 12.01 13.53 2.86
CA ALA A 258 10.87 13.96 2.05
C ALA A 258 9.73 14.48 2.92
N THR A 259 9.00 15.48 2.41
CA THR A 259 7.83 16.08 3.09
C THR A 259 6.65 16.38 2.14
N ASP A 260 6.76 15.97 0.88
CA ASP A 260 5.78 16.22 -0.18
C ASP A 260 4.59 15.24 -0.12
N TYR A 261 3.90 15.21 1.02
CA TYR A 261 2.82 14.25 1.29
C TYR A 261 1.65 14.35 0.29
N ASP A 262 1.37 15.56 -0.21
CA ASP A 262 0.29 15.83 -1.17
C ASP A 262 0.46 15.14 -2.53
N LEU A 263 1.67 14.66 -2.85
CA LEU A 263 1.94 13.93 -4.09
C LEU A 263 1.55 12.45 -3.99
N LEU A 264 1.42 11.93 -2.77
CA LEU A 264 1.17 10.51 -2.51
C LEU A 264 -0.30 10.13 -2.76
N GLN A 265 -0.50 8.91 -3.22
CA GLN A 265 -1.78 8.23 -3.32
C GLN A 265 -1.70 6.84 -2.72
N PRO A 266 -2.80 6.35 -2.12
CA PRO A 266 -2.97 4.95 -1.73
C PRO A 266 -2.39 3.98 -2.77
N GLY A 267 -1.46 3.12 -2.34
CA GLY A 267 -0.78 2.15 -3.21
C GLY A 267 0.55 2.63 -3.81
N ASP A 268 1.02 3.83 -3.50
CA ASP A 268 2.38 4.25 -3.85
C ASP A 268 3.43 3.48 -3.05
N LEU A 269 4.61 3.29 -3.64
CA LEU A 269 5.77 2.77 -2.94
C LEU A 269 6.55 3.92 -2.31
N VAL A 270 6.86 3.79 -1.01
CA VAL A 270 7.67 4.75 -0.24
C VAL A 270 8.98 4.10 0.18
N PHE A 271 10.08 4.83 0.07
CA PHE A 271 11.44 4.29 0.24
C PHE A 271 12.20 5.05 1.31
N PHE A 272 12.99 4.30 2.06
CA PHE A 272 13.67 4.77 3.25
C PHE A 272 15.13 4.33 3.27
N GLU A 273 15.90 5.05 4.08
CA GLU A 273 17.28 4.77 4.44
C GLU A 273 17.29 4.51 5.96
N VAL A 274 17.16 3.23 6.34
CA VAL A 274 16.96 2.82 7.75
C VAL A 274 18.16 2.14 8.36
N GLU A 275 19.04 1.55 7.53
CA GLU A 275 20.31 0.97 7.93
C GLU A 275 21.43 2.02 7.81
N GLY A 276 22.39 1.98 8.73
CA GLY A 276 23.36 3.07 8.98
C GLY A 276 24.37 3.38 7.88
N SER A 277 24.21 2.89 6.65
CA SER A 277 24.90 3.42 5.48
C SER A 277 24.05 4.53 4.87
N THR A 278 24.47 5.78 5.04
CA THR A 278 23.68 6.97 4.72
C THR A 278 23.38 7.19 3.23
N ASP A 279 23.76 6.24 2.37
CA ASP A 279 23.87 6.47 0.93
C ASP A 279 23.07 5.45 0.10
N GLN A 280 22.25 4.59 0.74
CA GLN A 280 21.45 3.60 0.02
C GLN A 280 20.06 3.41 0.61
N LEU A 281 19.04 3.51 -0.26
CA LEU A 281 17.67 3.12 0.07
C LEU A 281 17.59 1.61 0.27
N ASP A 282 17.37 1.18 1.50
CA ASP A 282 17.38 -0.21 1.93
C ASP A 282 15.98 -0.74 2.25
N HIS A 283 15.02 0.15 2.52
CA HIS A 283 13.68 -0.24 2.93
C HIS A 283 12.59 0.34 2.01
N VAL A 284 11.52 -0.42 1.83
CA VAL A 284 10.36 -0.05 1.01
C VAL A 284 9.06 -0.46 1.68
N GLY A 285 8.03 0.37 1.54
CA GLY A 285 6.68 0.10 1.98
C GLY A 285 5.61 0.53 0.98
N ILE A 286 4.38 0.13 1.25
CA ILE A 286 3.17 0.48 0.49
C ILE A 286 2.43 1.56 1.29
N TYR A 287 2.26 2.75 0.72
CA TYR A 287 1.51 3.82 1.34
C TYR A 287 0.01 3.50 1.37
N LEU A 288 -0.61 3.59 2.54
CA LEU A 288 -2.00 3.19 2.77
C LEU A 288 -2.97 4.37 2.72
N GLY A 289 -2.49 5.57 2.99
CA GLY A 289 -3.30 6.78 3.17
C GLY A 289 -3.12 7.38 4.56
N VAL A 290 -4.09 8.18 4.97
CA VAL A 290 -4.13 8.84 6.28
C VAL A 290 -4.91 7.98 7.26
N ASP A 291 -4.37 7.78 8.47
CA ASP A 291 -5.05 7.04 9.53
C ASP A 291 -6.04 7.90 10.33
N ASN A 292 -6.70 7.29 11.33
CA ASN A 292 -7.66 7.96 12.19
C ASN A 292 -7.05 9.02 13.14
N GLU A 293 -5.72 9.14 13.19
CA GLU A 293 -4.98 10.13 13.98
C GLU A 293 -4.45 11.26 13.09
N GLY A 294 -4.66 11.17 11.78
CA GLY A 294 -4.23 12.19 10.81
C GLY A 294 -2.83 11.95 10.24
N HIS A 295 -2.24 10.77 10.47
CA HIS A 295 -0.87 10.46 10.04
C HIS A 295 -0.81 9.69 8.73
N HIS A 296 0.24 9.97 7.94
CA HIS A 296 0.50 9.32 6.66
C HIS A 296 1.08 7.93 6.89
N ARG A 297 0.25 6.89 6.80
CA ARG A 297 0.60 5.52 7.19
C ARG A 297 1.03 4.65 6.02
N PHE A 298 1.99 3.77 6.25
CA PHE A 298 2.45 2.79 5.26
C PHE A 298 2.55 1.38 5.87
N MET A 299 2.56 0.35 5.01
CA MET A 299 2.78 -1.04 5.38
C MET A 299 4.11 -1.53 4.80
N SER A 300 4.91 -2.23 5.58
CA SER A 300 6.15 -2.86 5.10
C SER A 300 6.45 -4.15 5.86
N SER A 301 7.24 -5.05 5.28
CA SER A 301 7.76 -6.20 6.02
C SER A 301 8.97 -5.80 6.84
N ARG A 302 8.92 -6.08 8.15
CA ARG A 302 9.88 -5.54 9.13
C ARG A 302 10.46 -6.63 10.01
N GLU A 303 11.75 -6.53 10.29
CA GLU A 303 12.47 -7.46 11.15
C GLU A 303 11.85 -7.54 12.56
N ARG A 304 11.60 -6.39 13.20
CA ARG A 304 11.11 -6.29 14.58
C ARG A 304 9.68 -6.83 14.76
N ALA A 305 8.80 -6.61 13.79
CA ALA A 305 7.47 -7.19 13.77
C ALA A 305 7.45 -8.64 13.26
N ASN A 306 8.57 -9.10 12.70
CA ASN A 306 8.71 -10.37 12.00
C ASN A 306 7.69 -10.52 10.87
N GLY A 307 7.60 -9.55 9.98
CA GLY A 307 6.71 -9.63 8.83
C GLY A 307 6.06 -8.32 8.42
N PRO A 308 5.15 -8.38 7.42
CA PRO A 308 4.34 -7.25 6.98
C PRO A 308 3.49 -6.66 8.11
N THR A 309 3.63 -5.36 8.33
CA THR A 309 2.90 -4.60 9.34
C THR A 309 2.75 -3.14 8.91
N PHE A 310 1.66 -2.50 9.32
CA PHE A 310 1.52 -1.04 9.37
C PHE A 310 1.52 -0.50 10.80
N GLY A 311 1.79 -1.37 11.78
CA GLY A 311 1.87 -1.02 13.19
C GLY A 311 3.19 -0.37 13.60
N ASP A 312 3.32 -0.09 14.89
CA ASP A 312 4.32 0.83 15.41
C ASP A 312 5.48 0.11 16.15
N LEU A 313 5.47 -1.22 16.16
CA LEU A 313 6.52 -2.03 16.79
C LEU A 313 7.88 -1.85 16.09
N GLY A 314 8.86 -1.31 16.82
CA GLY A 314 10.20 -1.02 16.30
C GLY A 314 10.30 0.31 15.55
N GLY A 315 9.27 1.16 15.64
CA GLY A 315 9.16 2.46 14.96
C GLY A 315 7.77 2.61 14.33
N ALA A 316 7.13 3.76 14.52
CA ALA A 316 5.80 4.04 13.98
C ALA A 316 5.81 3.99 12.44
N SER A 317 4.85 3.29 11.82
CA SER A 317 4.80 3.16 10.36
C SER A 317 4.12 4.39 9.71
N VAL A 318 4.62 5.57 10.05
CA VAL A 318 4.11 6.87 9.59
C VAL A 318 5.24 7.72 9.00
N LEU A 319 4.89 8.63 8.09
CA LEU A 319 5.84 9.45 7.34
C LEU A 319 6.08 10.84 7.94
N ASP A 320 5.30 11.24 8.94
CA ASP A 320 5.13 12.64 9.35
C ASP A 320 5.31 12.91 10.86
N ASP A 321 5.55 11.90 11.69
CA ASP A 321 5.69 12.04 13.16
C ASP A 321 7.08 12.51 13.64
N GLY A 322 8.07 12.62 12.75
CA GLY A 322 9.46 12.90 13.12
C GLY A 322 10.17 11.75 13.86
N GLY A 323 9.55 10.57 13.89
CA GLY A 323 10.09 9.32 14.40
C GLY A 323 11.07 8.66 13.43
N PHE A 324 11.33 7.37 13.65
CA PHE A 324 12.34 6.61 12.94
C PHE A 324 12.13 6.60 11.41
N TYR A 325 10.96 6.14 10.94
CA TYR A 325 10.67 6.09 9.50
C TYR A 325 10.40 7.45 8.90
N SER A 326 9.73 8.34 9.63
CA SER A 326 9.51 9.70 9.18
C SER A 326 10.83 10.44 8.87
N LYS A 327 11.87 10.26 9.69
CA LYS A 327 13.21 10.80 9.42
C LYS A 327 13.95 10.08 8.30
N ALA A 328 13.65 8.80 8.07
CA ALA A 328 14.32 7.96 7.08
C ALA A 328 13.70 8.04 5.67
N TRP A 329 12.50 8.61 5.51
CA TRP A 329 11.81 8.66 4.22
C TRP A 329 12.52 9.60 3.23
N ARG A 330 12.76 9.12 2.00
CA ARG A 330 13.56 9.85 0.98
C ARG A 330 12.84 10.07 -0.33
N THR A 331 12.07 9.09 -0.81
CA THR A 331 11.48 9.12 -2.16
C THR A 331 10.22 8.27 -2.22
N ALA A 332 9.44 8.46 -3.29
CA ALA A 332 8.24 7.70 -3.58
C ALA A 332 8.07 7.47 -5.08
N ARG A 333 7.44 6.34 -5.44
CA ARG A 333 7.18 5.93 -6.82
C ARG A 333 5.79 5.34 -6.94
N ARG A 334 5.08 5.72 -8.00
CA ARG A 334 3.80 5.12 -8.41
C ARG A 334 4.05 4.20 -9.59
N ILE A 335 3.74 2.91 -9.45
CA ILE A 335 4.13 1.86 -10.41
C ILE A 335 3.03 1.54 -11.40
#